data_AF-A0A7C9ASF4-F1
#
_entry.id   AF-A0A7C9ASF4-F1
#
_cell.length_a   1.000
_cell.length_b   1.000
_cell.length_c   1.000
_cell.angle_alpha   90.00
_cell.angle_beta   90.00
_cell.angle_gamma   90.00
#
_symmetry.space_group_name_H-M   'P 1'
#
loop_
_entity.id
_entity.type
_entity.pdbx_description
1 polymer ?
#
loop_
_entity_poly.entity_id
_entity_poly.type
_entity_poly.pdbx_seq_one_letter_code
_entity_poly.pdbx_strand_id
1 'polypeptide(L)'
;MAATSILFLIFSLLLLSGGDAHNITEILAADPDLSQFNDYLTRTKLADEINSRQTITVLALNNAAMGSLTSGHPLSVIKNLLSLHVLLDYFDPKKLHSIPNGTVLSTTLYQTTGVASGNVGFVNVTDLKGGAVGFGSGARGSK
;
A
#
# COMPACT_ATOMS: atom_id res chain seq x y z
N MET A 1 35.20 34.57 -8.98
CA MET A 1 35.29 33.37 -8.09
C MET A 1 34.15 33.27 -7.08
N ALA A 2 33.50 34.37 -6.64
CA ALA A 2 32.38 34.28 -5.69
C ALA A 2 31.05 33.75 -6.29
N ALA A 3 30.74 34.08 -7.54
CA ALA A 3 29.49 33.68 -8.20
C ALA A 3 29.37 32.16 -8.42
N THR A 4 30.48 31.48 -8.73
CA THR A 4 30.54 30.02 -8.87
C THR A 4 30.30 29.30 -7.55
N SER A 5 30.81 29.83 -6.42
CA SER A 5 30.60 29.26 -5.10
C SER A 5 29.14 29.38 -4.63
N ILE A 6 28.47 30.48 -4.97
CA ILE A 6 27.04 30.70 -4.67
C ILE A 6 26.17 29.71 -5.45
N LEU A 7 26.49 29.45 -6.72
CA LEU A 7 25.77 28.49 -7.55
C LEU A 7 25.88 27.05 -7.01
N PHE A 8 27.08 26.66 -6.54
CA PHE A 8 27.32 25.36 -5.89
C PHE A 8 26.56 25.20 -4.57
N LEU A 9 26.48 26.27 -3.76
CA LEU A 9 25.76 26.26 -2.49
C LEU A 9 24.24 26.08 -2.70
N ILE A 10 23.67 26.75 -3.70
CA ILE A 10 22.24 26.65 -4.04
C ILE A 10 21.92 25.26 -4.60
N PHE A 11 22.79 24.69 -5.45
CA PHE A 11 22.63 23.32 -5.96
C PHE A 11 22.70 22.27 -4.85
N SER A 12 23.59 22.43 -3.87
CA SER A 12 23.68 21.53 -2.73
C SER A 12 22.46 21.62 -1.80
N LEU A 13 21.83 22.80 -1.67
CA LEU A 13 20.66 23.00 -0.81
C LEU A 13 19.38 22.40 -1.43
N LEU A 14 19.29 22.33 -2.76
CA LEU A 14 18.21 21.66 -3.49
C LEU A 14 18.22 20.14 -3.33
N LEU A 15 19.35 19.53 -2.95
CA LEU A 15 19.46 18.08 -2.69
C LEU A 15 19.00 17.69 -1.28
N LEU A 16 18.73 18.67 -0.41
CA LEU A 16 18.34 18.48 0.99
C LEU A 16 16.83 18.59 1.23
N SER A 17 15.99 18.51 0.19
CA SER A 17 14.55 18.32 0.36
C SER A 17 14.26 16.87 0.81
N GLY A 18 14.69 16.53 2.02
CA GLY A 18 14.17 15.39 2.76
C GLY A 18 12.77 15.77 3.24
N GLY A 19 11.76 15.53 2.40
CA GLY A 19 10.46 15.22 2.99
C GLY A 19 10.66 14.00 3.89
N ASP A 20 9.94 13.91 5.01
CA ASP A 20 9.87 12.68 5.79
C ASP A 20 9.45 11.56 4.83
N ALA A 21 10.44 10.82 4.32
CA ALA A 21 10.21 9.69 3.46
C ALA A 21 9.62 8.63 4.38
N HIS A 22 8.29 8.53 4.40
CA HIS A 22 7.57 7.54 5.17
C HIS A 22 7.90 6.15 4.62
N ASN A 23 8.91 5.52 5.20
CA ASN A 23 9.33 4.19 4.82
C ASN A 23 8.40 3.15 5.45
N ILE A 24 7.67 2.42 4.62
CA ILE A 24 6.71 1.41 5.06
C ILE A 24 7.34 0.35 5.95
N THR A 25 8.59 -0.05 5.70
CA THR A 25 9.24 -1.09 6.51
C THR A 25 9.59 -0.60 7.90
N GLU A 26 9.90 0.69 8.04
CA GLU A 26 10.17 1.31 9.34
C GLU A 26 8.88 1.50 10.14
N ILE A 27 7.81 1.94 9.47
CA ILE A 27 6.47 2.08 10.07
C ILE A 27 5.99 0.73 10.61
N LEU A 28 6.08 -0.33 9.80
CA LEU A 28 5.64 -1.66 10.18
C LEU A 28 6.54 -2.32 11.25
N ALA A 29 7.82 -1.95 11.32
CA ALA A 29 8.74 -2.49 12.32
C ALA A 29 8.39 -2.05 13.76
N ALA A 30 7.56 -1.02 13.93
CA ALA A 30 7.08 -0.59 15.24
C ALA A 30 6.14 -1.62 15.90
N ASP A 31 5.54 -2.53 15.12
CA ASP A 31 4.64 -3.57 15.62
C ASP A 31 5.20 -4.98 15.32
N PRO A 32 5.62 -5.74 16.35
CA PRO A 32 6.10 -7.12 16.17
C PRO A 32 5.09 -8.06 15.50
N ASP A 33 3.79 -7.82 15.65
CA ASP A 33 2.74 -8.65 15.04
C ASP A 33 2.63 -8.46 13.51
N LEU A 34 3.32 -7.46 12.95
CA LEU A 34 3.39 -7.20 11.50
C LEU A 34 4.72 -7.64 10.87
N SER A 35 5.62 -8.27 11.65
CA SER A 35 6.97 -8.60 11.21
C SER A 35 7.01 -9.54 9.98
N GLN A 36 6.12 -10.53 9.88
CA GLN A 36 6.07 -11.40 8.70
C GLN A 36 5.61 -10.63 7.46
N PHE A 37 4.59 -9.78 7.59
CA PHE A 37 4.13 -8.96 6.47
C PHE A 37 5.26 -8.04 5.97
N ASN A 38 6.00 -7.41 6.89
CA ASN A 38 7.14 -6.57 6.58
C ASN A 38 8.28 -7.33 5.87
N ASP A 39 8.65 -8.53 6.34
CA ASP A 39 9.64 -9.41 5.69
C ASP A 39 9.24 -9.72 4.25
N TYR A 40 7.99 -10.13 4.04
CA TYR A 40 7.52 -10.47 2.70
C TYR A 40 7.44 -9.25 1.77
N LEU A 41 7.03 -8.06 2.25
CA LEU A 41 7.10 -6.84 1.44
C LEU A 41 8.53 -6.54 0.98
N THR A 42 9.51 -6.75 1.85
CA THR A 42 10.93 -6.57 1.55
C THR A 42 11.42 -7.58 0.52
N ARG A 43 11.16 -8.87 0.74
CA ARG A 43 11.61 -9.97 -0.14
C ARG A 43 10.96 -9.94 -1.52
N THR A 44 9.73 -9.44 -1.62
CA THR A 44 9.00 -9.32 -2.89
C THR A 44 9.28 -8.02 -3.63
N LYS A 45 10.06 -7.12 -3.03
CA LYS A 45 10.34 -5.76 -3.53
C LYS A 45 9.11 -4.86 -3.62
N LEU A 46 8.01 -5.21 -2.96
CA LEU A 46 6.84 -4.36 -2.86
C LEU A 46 7.07 -3.17 -1.92
N ALA A 47 7.95 -3.31 -0.92
CA ALA A 47 8.33 -2.18 -0.07
C ALA A 47 8.87 -0.99 -0.89
N ASP A 48 9.76 -1.27 -1.85
CA ASP A 48 10.34 -0.25 -2.74
C ASP A 48 9.24 0.42 -3.58
N GLU A 49 8.29 -0.37 -4.09
CA GLU A 49 7.17 0.15 -4.87
C GLU A 49 6.23 1.02 -4.02
N ILE A 50 5.86 0.56 -2.82
CA ILE A 50 5.02 1.31 -1.88
C ILE A 50 5.66 2.65 -1.53
N ASN A 51 6.95 2.63 -1.17
CA ASN A 51 7.71 3.82 -0.79
C ASN A 51 7.88 4.83 -1.94
N SER A 52 7.71 4.39 -3.20
CA SER A 52 7.74 5.27 -4.37
C SER A 52 6.41 5.99 -4.65
N ARG A 53 5.31 5.61 -3.98
CA ARG A 53 3.98 6.20 -4.19
C ARG A 53 3.73 7.37 -3.25
N GLN A 54 3.00 8.37 -3.75
CA GLN A 54 2.59 9.53 -2.93
C GLN A 54 1.28 9.29 -2.17
N THR A 55 0.38 8.48 -2.72
CA THR A 55 -0.97 8.28 -2.19
C THR A 55 -1.27 6.79 -2.20
N ILE A 56 -1.37 6.20 -1.01
CA ILE A 56 -1.51 4.75 -0.85
C ILE A 56 -2.16 4.42 0.50
N THR A 57 -2.84 3.29 0.57
CA THR A 57 -3.29 2.67 1.82
C THR A 57 -2.82 1.22 1.84
N VAL A 58 -2.08 0.84 2.89
CA VAL A 58 -1.59 -0.52 3.07
C VAL A 58 -2.49 -1.24 4.08
N LEU A 59 -3.20 -2.26 3.63
CA LEU A 59 -4.00 -3.14 4.49
C LEU A 59 -3.09 -4.20 5.11
N ALA A 60 -2.39 -3.80 6.18
CA ALA A 60 -1.41 -4.67 6.84
C ALA A 60 -2.07 -5.91 7.45
N LEU A 61 -1.43 -7.06 7.26
CA LEU A 61 -1.84 -8.34 7.83
C LEU A 61 -0.96 -8.69 9.02
N ASN A 62 -1.57 -9.22 10.07
CA ASN A 62 -0.80 -9.76 11.19
C ASN A 62 -0.15 -11.11 10.86
N ASN A 63 0.75 -11.55 11.73
CA ASN A 63 1.50 -12.80 11.57
C ASN A 63 0.57 -14.02 11.46
N ALA A 64 -0.55 -14.06 12.19
CA ALA A 64 -1.51 -15.15 12.09
C ALA A 64 -2.16 -15.26 10.69
N ALA A 65 -2.61 -14.13 10.13
CA ALA A 65 -3.15 -14.07 8.78
C ALA A 65 -2.07 -14.38 7.72
N MET A 66 -0.85 -13.86 7.90
CA MET A 66 0.29 -14.14 7.02
C MET A 66 0.69 -15.61 6.99
N GLY A 67 0.70 -16.28 8.14
CA GLY A 67 0.97 -17.71 8.21
C GLY A 67 -0.01 -18.53 7.36
N SER A 68 -1.29 -18.17 7.39
CA SER A 68 -2.32 -18.82 6.58
C SER A 68 -2.19 -18.47 5.09
N LEU A 69 -1.89 -17.21 4.78
CA LEU A 69 -1.80 -16.70 3.40
C LEU A 69 -0.60 -17.26 2.63
N THR A 70 0.51 -17.49 3.32
CA THR A 70 1.79 -17.84 2.68
C THR A 70 2.08 -19.34 2.63
N SER A 71 1.33 -20.13 3.41
CA SER A 71 1.53 -21.57 3.48
C SER A 71 1.33 -22.25 2.12
N GLY A 72 2.37 -22.94 1.64
CA GLY A 72 2.32 -23.72 0.39
C GLY A 72 2.36 -22.90 -0.91
N HIS A 73 2.54 -21.57 -0.84
CA HIS A 73 2.57 -20.71 -2.02
C HIS A 73 3.98 -20.22 -2.36
N PRO A 74 4.35 -20.15 -3.66
CA PRO A 74 5.61 -19.58 -4.08
C PRO A 74 5.63 -18.06 -3.89
N LEU A 75 6.83 -17.48 -3.78
CA LEU A 75 7.01 -16.04 -3.53
C LEU A 75 6.36 -15.15 -4.60
N SER A 76 6.26 -15.61 -5.84
CA SER A 76 5.58 -14.89 -6.93
C SER A 76 4.07 -14.77 -6.68
N VAL A 77 3.43 -15.81 -6.16
CA VAL A 77 2.01 -15.79 -5.79
C VAL A 77 1.80 -14.91 -4.56
N ILE A 78 2.70 -15.02 -3.57
CA ILE A 78 2.68 -14.17 -2.38
C ILE A 78 2.81 -12.69 -2.78
N LYS A 79 3.70 -12.34 -3.70
CA LYS A 79 3.82 -10.97 -4.22
C LYS A 79 2.48 -10.47 -4.79
N ASN A 80 1.81 -11.26 -5.61
CA ASN A 80 0.52 -10.89 -6.18
C ASN A 80 -0.55 -10.68 -5.09
N LEU A 81 -0.61 -11.58 -4.10
CA LEU A 81 -1.53 -11.47 -2.96
C LEU A 81 -1.26 -10.23 -2.11
N LEU A 82 0.01 -9.91 -1.84
CA LEU A 82 0.37 -8.71 -1.10
C LEU A 82 0.06 -7.44 -1.90
N SER A 83 0.27 -7.45 -3.22
CA SER A 83 -0.07 -6.31 -4.07
C SER A 83 -1.57 -6.00 -4.13
N LEU A 84 -2.44 -6.97 -3.79
CA LEU A 84 -3.88 -6.73 -3.59
C LEU A 84 -4.18 -5.98 -2.29
N HIS A 85 -3.32 -6.09 -1.27
CA HIS A 85 -3.49 -5.40 0.02
C HIS A 85 -2.99 -3.96 -0.02
N VAL A 86 -2.51 -3.49 -1.17
CA VAL A 86 -1.96 -2.16 -1.34
C VAL A 86 -2.85 -1.36 -2.29
N LEU A 87 -3.68 -0.49 -1.73
CA LEU A 87 -4.62 0.36 -2.46
C LEU A 87 -3.91 1.64 -2.90
N LEU A 88 -4.10 2.04 -4.15
CA LEU A 88 -3.51 3.24 -4.75
C LEU A 88 -4.24 4.54 -4.40
N ASP A 89 -5.22 4.46 -3.50
CA ASP A 89 -5.91 5.60 -2.95
C ASP A 89 -5.67 5.67 -1.45
N TYR A 90 -5.67 6.88 -0.90
CA TYR A 90 -5.47 7.13 0.52
C TYR A 90 -6.84 7.18 1.21
N PHE A 91 -7.03 6.31 2.20
CA PHE A 91 -8.24 6.20 2.99
C PHE A 91 -7.93 6.48 4.46
N ASP A 92 -8.16 7.73 4.87
CA ASP A 92 -8.22 8.07 6.29
C ASP A 92 -9.60 7.72 6.89
N PRO A 93 -9.72 7.66 8.23
CA PRO A 93 -11.00 7.35 8.89
C PRO A 93 -12.15 8.26 8.46
N LYS A 94 -11.90 9.54 8.17
CA LYS A 94 -12.94 10.49 7.77
C LYS A 94 -13.46 10.17 6.37
N LYS A 95 -12.56 9.90 5.43
CA LYS A 95 -12.88 9.53 4.05
C LYS A 95 -13.65 8.22 4.01
N LEU A 96 -13.26 7.24 4.84
CA LEU A 96 -13.97 5.96 4.94
C LEU A 96 -15.45 6.13 5.33
N HIS A 97 -15.77 7.07 6.23
CA HIS A 97 -17.15 7.37 6.62
C HIS A 97 -17.83 8.46 5.79
N SER A 98 -17.18 8.94 4.73
CA SER A 98 -17.72 9.95 3.83
C SER A 98 -17.79 9.44 2.38
N ILE A 99 -17.75 8.13 2.17
CA ILE A 99 -17.79 7.52 0.85
C ILE A 99 -19.16 7.80 0.20
N PRO A 100 -19.21 8.47 -0.97
CA PRO A 100 -20.46 8.70 -1.68
C PRO A 100 -21.16 7.38 -2.02
N ASN A 101 -22.46 7.29 -1.77
CA ASN A 101 -23.26 6.07 -1.93
C ASN A 101 -22.81 4.88 -1.04
N GLY A 102 -21.95 5.14 -0.05
CA GLY A 102 -21.49 4.16 0.95
C GLY A 102 -20.51 3.11 0.42
N THR A 103 -20.13 3.14 -0.86
CA THR A 103 -19.21 2.14 -1.43
C THR A 103 -18.38 2.73 -2.58
N VAL A 104 -17.11 2.33 -2.69
CA VAL A 104 -16.20 2.77 -3.74
C VAL A 104 -15.24 1.66 -4.14
N LEU A 105 -15.02 1.54 -5.44
CA LEU A 105 -14.06 0.60 -6.01
C LEU A 105 -12.66 1.25 -6.03
N SER A 106 -11.72 0.65 -5.29
CA SER A 106 -10.33 1.12 -5.20
C SER A 106 -9.38 0.24 -6.03
N THR A 107 -8.44 0.88 -6.71
CA THR A 107 -7.40 0.20 -7.51
C THR A 107 -6.28 -0.26 -6.59
N THR A 108 -5.75 -1.46 -6.78
CA THR A 108 -4.58 -1.95 -6.04
C THR A 108 -3.32 -1.98 -6.88
N LEU A 109 -2.16 -2.18 -6.26
CA LEU A 109 -0.93 -2.46 -7.00
C LEU A 109 -1.07 -3.68 -7.91
N TYR A 110 -1.79 -4.72 -7.49
CA TYR A 110 -2.01 -5.90 -8.31
C TYR A 110 -2.66 -5.56 -9.65
N GLN A 111 -3.63 -4.64 -9.66
CA GLN A 111 -4.29 -4.22 -10.90
C GLN A 111 -3.31 -3.57 -11.88
N THR A 112 -2.29 -2.85 -11.38
CA THR A 112 -1.30 -2.17 -12.23
C THR A 112 -0.30 -3.09 -12.91
N THR A 113 -0.20 -4.35 -12.45
CA THR A 113 0.68 -5.34 -13.09
C THR A 113 0.21 -5.78 -14.47
N GLY A 114 -1.07 -5.53 -14.82
CA GLY A 114 -1.69 -6.02 -16.05
C GLY A 114 -2.02 -7.52 -16.05
N VAL A 115 -1.67 -8.25 -14.98
CA VAL A 115 -1.99 -9.68 -14.83
C VAL A 115 -3.45 -9.87 -14.38
N ALA A 116 -4.00 -8.91 -13.64
CA ALA A 116 -5.38 -8.96 -13.16
C ALA A 116 -6.38 -8.85 -14.33
N SER A 117 -7.22 -9.87 -14.49
CA SER A 117 -8.31 -9.83 -15.46
C SER A 117 -9.53 -9.09 -14.89
N GLY A 118 -10.09 -8.17 -15.66
CA GLY A 118 -11.26 -7.38 -15.26
C GLY A 118 -11.05 -6.68 -13.91
N ASN A 119 -11.98 -6.89 -12.98
CA ASN A 119 -11.98 -6.20 -11.69
C ASN A 119 -11.29 -6.99 -10.55
N VAL A 120 -10.56 -8.06 -10.86
CA VAL A 120 -9.97 -8.94 -9.83
C VAL A 120 -8.87 -8.25 -9.02
N GLY A 121 -8.24 -7.22 -9.59
CA GLY A 121 -7.26 -6.38 -8.89
C GLY A 121 -7.85 -5.18 -8.15
N PHE A 122 -9.17 -5.06 -8.07
CA PHE A 122 -9.81 -3.99 -7.31
C PHE A 122 -10.30 -4.49 -5.96
N VAL A 123 -10.38 -3.57 -5.01
CA VAL A 123 -10.96 -3.78 -3.67
C VAL A 123 -12.16 -2.87 -3.54
N ASN A 124 -13.29 -3.43 -3.13
CA ASN A 124 -14.48 -2.65 -2.80
C ASN A 124 -14.40 -2.18 -1.34
N VAL A 125 -14.42 -0.87 -1.13
CA VAL A 125 -14.38 -0.25 0.19
C VAL A 125 -15.78 0.26 0.51
N THR A 126 -16.37 -0.23 1.60
CA THR A 126 -17.77 0.03 1.93
C THR A 126 -17.90 0.57 3.34
N ASP A 127 -18.61 1.68 3.50
CA ASP A 127 -19.05 2.20 4.79
C ASP A 127 -20.29 1.41 5.23
N LEU A 128 -20.12 0.58 6.25
CA LEU A 128 -21.14 -0.32 6.75
C LEU A 128 -21.97 0.37 7.83
N LYS A 129 -23.24 -0.05 7.97
CA LYS A 129 -24.10 0.40 9.06
C LYS A 129 -23.44 0.08 10.41
N GLY A 130 -23.50 1.03 11.33
CA GLY A 130 -22.91 0.89 12.67
C GLY A 130 -21.47 1.40 12.79
N GLY A 131 -20.97 2.13 11.78
CA GLY A 131 -19.65 2.76 11.83
C GLY A 131 -18.49 1.80 11.55
N ALA A 132 -18.77 0.64 10.95
CA ALA A 132 -17.75 -0.30 10.51
C ALA A 132 -17.39 -0.03 9.04
N VAL A 133 -16.21 -0.49 8.62
CA VAL A 133 -15.75 -0.39 7.23
C VAL A 133 -15.42 -1.79 6.72
N GLY A 134 -15.93 -2.13 5.55
CA GLY A 134 -15.65 -3.38 4.86
C GLY A 134 -14.67 -3.18 3.70
N PHE A 135 -13.69 -4.08 3.60
CA PHE A 135 -12.81 -4.22 2.44
C PHE A 135 -13.07 -5.59 1.80
N GLY A 136 -13.61 -5.61 0.60
CA GLY A 136 -14.01 -6.83 -0.12
C GLY A 136 -13.42 -6.90 -1.53
N SER A 137 -13.57 -8.05 -2.18
CA SER A 137 -13.14 -8.18 -3.59
C SER A 137 -13.96 -7.27 -4.50
N GLY A 138 -13.30 -6.66 -5.49
CA GLY A 138 -13.95 -5.93 -6.58
C GLY A 138 -14.41 -6.82 -7.75
N ALA A 139 -14.16 -8.13 -7.68
CA ALA A 139 -14.53 -9.07 -8.73
C ALA A 139 -16.06 -9.14 -8.90
N ARG A 140 -16.52 -9.41 -10.13
CA ARG A 140 -17.97 -9.58 -10.36
C ARG A 140 -18.47 -10.82 -9.63
N GLY A 141 -19.53 -10.65 -8.84
CA GLY A 141 -20.18 -11.75 -8.11
C GLY A 141 -19.50 -12.14 -6.79
N SER A 142 -18.46 -11.41 -6.36
CA SER A 142 -17.96 -11.56 -5.00
C SER A 142 -18.99 -11.03 -4.00
N LYS A 143 -19.13 -11.75 -2.89
CA LYS A 143 -20.00 -11.38 -1.77
C LYS A 143 -19.22 -10.60 -0.72
#